data_AF-A0A2E6LFR9-F1
#
_entry.id   AF-A0A2E6LFR9-F1
#
_cell.length_a   1.000
_cell.length_b   1.000
_cell.length_c   1.000
_cell.angle_alpha   90.00
_cell.angle_beta   90.00
_cell.angle_gamma   90.00
#
_symmetry.space_group_name_H-M   'P 1'
#
loop_
_entity.id
_entity.type
_entity.pdbx_description
1 polymer ?
#
loop_
_entity_poly.entity_id
_entity_poly.type
_entity_poly.pdbx_seq_one_letter_code
_entity_poly.pdbx_strand_id
1 'polypeptide(L)'
;MTSRLLLLVSIAILLVTTVIVALFGVVPLPEYETFASDKGFNGKLIYHVEFQSENIIPPAPDIMDSCIFFIDLSVSPAQEKEIVCNSDFYNISNDISFYDAQIHNDDQILLSYWDYGESNDRKVLIVDIESGIISESMDVAPLSENNRMNVYGEKLIEPWETTDFNSRLIGVYYVNRIDTIEVYNSRAPSNYYFESLHWSPDGDKIVAGDSENNLIIFSKRKLFTPVKIPLNYEKLDDERVELINVLGWTN
;
A
#
# COMPACT_ATOMS: atom_id res chain seq x y z
N MET A 1 51.54 -18.42 -25.40
CA MET A 1 50.28 -17.74 -25.79
C MET A 1 50.55 -16.24 -25.87
N THR A 2 50.17 -15.58 -26.95
CA THR A 2 50.40 -14.14 -27.16
C THR A 2 49.40 -13.30 -26.33
N SER A 3 49.83 -12.14 -25.83
CA SER A 3 49.00 -11.27 -24.95
C SER A 3 47.65 -10.86 -25.56
N ARG A 4 47.58 -10.77 -26.90
CA ARG A 4 46.33 -10.50 -27.64
C ARG A 4 45.30 -11.62 -27.52
N LEU A 5 45.74 -12.89 -27.51
CA LEU A 5 44.83 -14.03 -27.35
C LEU A 5 44.24 -14.04 -25.93
N LEU A 6 45.07 -13.77 -24.92
CA LEU A 6 44.62 -13.65 -23.53
C LEU A 6 43.61 -12.52 -23.36
N LEU A 7 43.86 -11.35 -23.97
CA LEU A 7 42.92 -10.22 -23.94
C LEU A 7 41.55 -10.59 -24.54
N LEU A 8 41.54 -11.23 -25.71
CA LEU A 8 40.30 -11.66 -26.37
C LEU A 8 39.52 -12.68 -25.53
N VAL A 9 40.21 -13.64 -24.92
CA VAL A 9 39.58 -14.63 -24.04
C VAL A 9 39.00 -13.95 -22.79
N SER A 10 39.71 -13.03 -22.16
CA SER A 10 39.20 -12.29 -21.00
C SER A 10 37.97 -11.44 -21.34
N ILE A 11 37.95 -10.77 -22.49
CA ILE A 11 36.79 -10.01 -22.95
C ILE A 11 35.60 -10.94 -23.21
N ALA A 12 35.84 -12.08 -23.84
CA ALA A 12 34.78 -13.07 -24.10
C ALA A 12 34.18 -13.60 -22.80
N ILE A 13 35.02 -13.93 -21.80
CA ILE A 13 34.55 -14.35 -20.47
C ILE A 13 33.72 -13.23 -19.84
N LEU A 14 34.21 -11.98 -19.84
CA LEU A 14 33.49 -10.85 -19.27
C LEU A 14 32.11 -10.65 -19.93
N LEU A 15 32.04 -10.72 -21.26
CA LEU A 15 30.77 -10.58 -22.00
C LEU A 15 29.81 -11.72 -21.70
N VAL A 16 30.32 -12.95 -21.64
CA VAL A 16 29.48 -14.12 -21.33
C VAL A 16 28.97 -14.05 -19.89
N THR A 17 29.82 -13.69 -18.93
CA THR A 17 29.40 -13.58 -17.53
C THR A 17 28.42 -12.44 -17.31
N THR A 18 28.62 -11.27 -17.94
CA THR A 18 27.65 -10.17 -17.84
C THR A 18 26.30 -10.53 -18.45
N VAL A 19 26.27 -11.23 -19.60
CA VAL A 19 25.02 -11.71 -20.20
C VAL A 19 24.32 -12.72 -19.29
N ILE A 20 25.06 -13.66 -18.69
CA ILE A 20 24.49 -14.61 -17.73
C ILE A 20 23.91 -13.89 -16.51
N VAL A 21 24.63 -12.93 -15.93
CA VAL A 21 24.13 -12.16 -14.79
C VAL A 21 22.93 -11.29 -15.18
N ALA A 22 22.91 -10.69 -16.37
CA ALA A 22 21.77 -9.91 -16.84
C ALA A 22 20.52 -10.79 -17.04
N LEU A 23 20.67 -12.01 -17.56
CA LEU A 23 19.55 -12.91 -17.83
C LEU A 23 19.02 -13.65 -16.59
N PHE A 24 19.90 -13.98 -15.64
CA PHE A 24 19.54 -14.85 -14.49
C PHE A 24 19.71 -14.17 -13.13
N GLY A 25 20.48 -13.08 -13.06
CA GLY A 25 20.75 -12.36 -11.81
C GLY A 25 19.67 -11.34 -11.44
N VAL A 26 18.95 -10.81 -12.43
CA VAL A 26 17.88 -9.83 -12.21
C VAL A 26 16.53 -10.54 -12.26
N VAL A 27 15.80 -10.49 -11.15
CA VAL A 27 14.38 -10.87 -11.13
C VAL A 27 13.59 -9.61 -11.43
N PRO A 28 12.79 -9.55 -12.50
CA PRO A 28 12.00 -8.36 -12.80
C PRO A 28 10.91 -8.16 -11.74
N LEU A 29 10.46 -6.92 -11.60
CA LEU A 29 9.22 -6.62 -10.88
C LEU A 29 8.04 -7.32 -11.55
N PRO A 30 7.00 -7.70 -10.79
CA PRO A 30 5.80 -8.25 -11.40
C PRO A 30 5.14 -7.27 -12.38
N GLU A 31 4.63 -7.80 -13.49
CA GLU A 31 3.96 -7.00 -14.51
C GLU A 31 2.45 -6.98 -14.27
N TYR A 32 1.87 -5.78 -14.35
CA TYR A 32 0.45 -5.52 -14.18
C TYR A 32 -0.08 -4.70 -15.36
N GLU A 33 -1.37 -4.84 -15.65
CA GLU A 33 -2.02 -3.93 -16.59
C GLU A 33 -2.19 -2.55 -15.96
N THR A 34 -2.05 -1.49 -16.74
CA THR A 34 -2.34 -0.13 -16.27
C THR A 34 -3.84 0.08 -16.14
N PHE A 35 -4.26 0.76 -15.07
CA PHE A 35 -5.65 1.13 -14.86
C PHE A 35 -6.23 1.88 -16.06
N ALA A 36 -7.37 1.37 -16.55
CA ALA A 36 -8.14 1.93 -17.63
C ALA A 36 -9.61 2.06 -17.20
N SER A 37 -10.27 3.12 -17.67
CA SER A 37 -11.64 3.51 -17.29
C SER A 37 -12.72 2.47 -17.59
N ASP A 38 -12.43 1.49 -18.44
CA ASP A 38 -13.37 0.52 -18.97
C ASP A 38 -13.50 -0.77 -18.15
N LYS A 39 -12.68 -0.93 -17.11
CA LYS A 39 -12.68 -2.12 -16.24
C LYS A 39 -13.88 -2.18 -15.27
N GLY A 40 -14.68 -1.11 -15.19
CA GLY A 40 -15.92 -1.08 -14.39
C GLY A 40 -15.69 -1.20 -12.88
N PHE A 41 -14.55 -0.70 -12.41
CA PHE A 41 -14.29 -0.57 -10.98
C PHE A 41 -15.07 0.62 -10.42
N ASN A 42 -15.62 0.47 -9.22
CA ASN A 42 -16.40 1.50 -8.54
C ASN A 42 -15.96 1.59 -7.08
N GLY A 43 -16.35 2.69 -6.43
CA GLY A 43 -16.05 2.95 -5.04
C GLY A 43 -14.70 3.61 -4.84
N LYS A 44 -14.30 3.77 -3.59
CA LYS A 44 -13.09 4.50 -3.20
C LYS A 44 -12.06 3.57 -2.60
N LEU A 45 -10.81 3.71 -3.04
CA LEU A 45 -9.65 3.12 -2.37
C LEU A 45 -9.07 4.15 -1.41
N ILE A 46 -8.87 3.77 -0.16
CA ILE A 46 -8.37 4.66 0.89
C ILE A 46 -7.05 4.07 1.40
N TYR A 47 -6.03 4.90 1.50
CA TYR A 47 -4.67 4.46 1.81
C TYR A 47 -3.90 5.53 2.59
N HIS A 48 -2.91 5.07 3.37
CA HIS A 48 -2.06 5.88 4.24
C HIS A 48 -0.65 5.92 3.66
N VAL A 49 -0.09 7.12 3.59
CA VAL A 49 1.25 7.39 3.07
C VAL A 49 2.03 8.25 4.05
N GLU A 50 3.35 8.11 4.01
CA GLU A 50 4.27 8.99 4.72
C GLU A 50 5.15 9.75 3.74
N PHE A 51 5.27 11.05 3.99
CA PHE A 51 6.22 11.94 3.33
C PHE A 51 7.39 12.18 4.28
N GLN A 52 8.59 11.81 3.84
CA GLN A 52 9.83 12.04 4.57
C GLN A 52 10.65 13.10 3.84
N SER A 53 10.71 14.29 4.44
CA SER A 53 11.55 15.40 3.96
C SER A 53 12.90 15.34 4.67
N GLU A 54 13.99 15.27 3.90
CA GLU A 54 15.34 15.24 4.47
C GLU A 54 15.67 16.57 5.16
N ASN A 55 16.15 16.50 6.40
CA ASN A 55 16.51 17.72 7.11
C ASN A 55 17.85 18.28 6.61
N ILE A 56 17.83 19.51 6.11
CA ILE A 56 19.00 20.17 5.49
C ILE A 56 20.16 20.37 6.50
N ILE A 57 19.86 20.39 7.81
CA ILE A 57 20.85 20.66 8.87
C ILE A 57 20.90 19.48 9.87
N PRO A 58 21.87 18.54 9.73
CA PRO A 58 22.13 17.56 10.77
C PRO A 58 22.56 18.29 12.08
N PRO A 59 22.12 17.83 13.27
CA PRO A 59 21.58 16.50 13.57
C PRO A 59 20.04 16.44 13.68
N ALA A 60 19.30 17.39 13.11
CA ALA A 60 17.83 17.39 13.23
C ALA A 60 17.25 16.12 12.57
N PRO A 61 16.33 15.40 13.23
CA PRO A 61 15.66 14.23 12.66
C PRO A 61 14.81 14.64 11.46
N ASP A 62 14.72 13.81 10.42
CA ASP A 62 13.87 14.08 9.26
C ASP A 62 12.42 14.39 9.67
N ILE A 63 11.76 15.23 8.87
CA ILE A 63 10.35 15.59 9.10
C ILE A 63 9.50 14.54 8.40
N MET A 64 8.57 13.95 9.15
CA MET A 64 7.66 12.94 8.67
C MET A 64 6.23 13.49 8.74
N ASP A 65 5.54 13.53 7.60
CA ASP A 65 4.12 13.86 7.53
C ASP A 65 3.33 12.63 7.08
N SER A 66 2.41 12.18 7.93
CA SER A 66 1.55 11.03 7.68
C SER A 66 0.22 11.54 7.14
N CYS A 67 -0.21 11.04 5.98
CA CYS A 67 -1.39 11.52 5.30
C CYS A 67 -2.26 10.36 4.81
N ILE A 68 -3.57 10.56 4.81
CA ILE A 68 -4.54 9.62 4.25
C ILE A 68 -5.15 10.23 3.00
N PHE A 69 -5.19 9.43 1.95
CA PHE A 69 -5.75 9.79 0.66
C PHE A 69 -6.88 8.83 0.27
N PHE A 70 -7.71 9.26 -0.67
CA PHE A 70 -8.54 8.36 -1.44
C PHE A 70 -8.43 8.55 -2.95
N ILE A 71 -8.77 7.49 -3.67
CA ILE A 71 -8.97 7.49 -5.12
C ILE A 71 -10.38 6.98 -5.40
N ASP A 72 -11.18 7.77 -6.13
CA ASP A 72 -12.46 7.33 -6.67
C ASP A 72 -12.25 6.56 -7.98
N LEU A 73 -12.57 5.26 -7.96
CA LEU A 73 -12.41 4.37 -9.10
C LEU A 73 -13.44 4.61 -10.22
N SER A 74 -14.51 5.32 -9.90
CA SER A 74 -15.60 5.64 -10.83
C SER A 74 -15.23 6.75 -11.81
N VAL A 75 -14.14 7.46 -11.55
CA VAL A 75 -13.64 8.59 -12.36
C VAL A 75 -12.35 8.18 -13.07
N SER A 76 -12.21 8.59 -14.34
CA SER A 76 -10.98 8.39 -15.10
C SER A 76 -10.47 9.68 -15.75
N PRO A 77 -9.17 10.01 -15.62
CA PRO A 77 -8.15 9.26 -14.88
C PRO A 77 -8.45 9.24 -13.38
N ALA A 78 -8.02 8.17 -12.70
CA ALA A 78 -8.06 8.09 -11.24
C ALA A 78 -7.28 9.30 -10.68
N GLN A 79 -7.94 10.08 -9.82
CA GLN A 79 -7.34 11.24 -9.17
C GLN A 79 -7.28 10.99 -7.67
N GLU A 80 -6.12 11.27 -7.11
CA GLU A 80 -5.86 11.24 -5.69
C GLU A 80 -6.44 12.49 -5.05
N LYS A 81 -7.07 12.31 -3.90
CA LYS A 81 -7.57 13.40 -3.07
C LYS A 81 -7.11 13.16 -1.64
N GLU A 82 -6.46 14.16 -1.08
CA GLU A 82 -6.09 14.20 0.32
C GLU A 82 -7.36 14.24 1.18
N ILE A 83 -7.42 13.39 2.19
CA ILE A 83 -8.46 13.44 3.23
C ILE A 83 -7.96 14.29 4.38
N VAL A 84 -6.79 13.93 4.91
CA VAL A 84 -6.18 14.58 6.07
C VAL A 84 -4.71 14.22 6.19
N CYS A 85 -3.91 15.16 6.67
CA CYS A 85 -2.51 14.98 7.02
C CYS A 85 -2.28 15.23 8.52
N ASN A 86 -1.17 14.75 9.06
CA ASN A 86 -0.80 14.98 10.46
C ASN A 86 -0.73 16.47 10.78
N SER A 87 -0.33 17.27 9.79
CA SER A 87 -0.32 18.73 9.86
C SER A 87 -1.71 19.38 10.07
N ASP A 88 -2.82 18.72 9.77
CA ASP A 88 -4.17 19.25 10.05
C ASP A 88 -4.55 19.14 11.54
N PHE A 89 -3.84 18.31 12.30
CA PHE A 89 -4.14 18.00 13.70
C PHE A 89 -3.34 18.82 14.72
N TYR A 90 -2.48 19.77 14.29
CA TYR A 90 -1.61 20.55 15.18
C TYR A 90 -2.33 21.22 16.35
N ASN A 91 -3.60 21.61 16.18
CA ASN A 91 -4.40 22.24 17.22
C ASN A 91 -5.09 21.25 18.17
N ILE A 92 -5.04 19.96 17.87
CA ILE A 92 -5.73 18.88 18.60
C ILE A 92 -4.71 18.08 19.41
N SER A 93 -3.74 17.43 18.76
CA SER A 93 -2.68 16.67 19.42
C SER A 93 -1.50 16.47 18.47
N ASN A 94 -0.31 16.31 19.05
CA ASN A 94 0.91 15.93 18.30
C ASN A 94 1.12 14.40 18.29
N ASP A 95 0.19 13.63 18.87
CA ASP A 95 0.29 12.18 19.07
C ASP A 95 -0.93 11.49 18.43
N ILE A 96 -1.13 11.73 17.14
CA ILE A 96 -2.17 11.09 16.33
C ILE A 96 -1.62 9.77 15.79
N SER A 97 -2.37 8.68 15.98
CA SER A 97 -1.98 7.35 15.50
C SER A 97 -2.64 7.04 14.15
N PHE A 98 -1.90 7.28 13.06
CA PHE A 98 -2.31 6.94 11.70
C PHE A 98 -2.21 5.44 11.39
N TYR A 99 -1.26 4.74 12.04
CA TYR A 99 -1.07 3.29 11.87
C TYR A 99 -2.29 2.46 12.31
N ASP A 100 -3.06 2.98 13.26
CA ASP A 100 -4.26 2.35 13.79
C ASP A 100 -5.55 2.90 13.12
N ALA A 101 -5.43 3.65 12.02
CA ALA A 101 -6.58 4.23 11.34
C ALA A 101 -7.57 3.15 10.86
N GLN A 102 -8.86 3.40 11.03
CA GLN A 102 -9.91 2.46 10.64
C GLN A 102 -11.05 3.15 9.91
N ILE A 103 -11.56 2.52 8.86
CA ILE A 103 -12.80 2.95 8.21
C ILE A 103 -14.00 2.59 9.09
N HIS A 104 -14.91 3.53 9.26
CA HIS A 104 -16.17 3.37 9.97
C HIS A 104 -17.33 3.83 9.08
N ASN A 105 -18.41 3.05 9.02
CA ASN A 105 -19.62 3.34 8.24
C ASN A 105 -19.42 3.68 6.74
N ASP A 106 -18.31 3.24 6.14
CA ASP A 106 -17.91 3.48 4.74
C ASP A 106 -17.58 4.93 4.37
N ASP A 107 -17.94 5.92 5.19
CA ASP A 107 -17.77 7.36 4.93
C ASP A 107 -16.87 8.09 5.94
N GLN A 108 -16.43 7.40 7.00
CA GLN A 108 -15.63 7.98 8.07
C GLN A 108 -14.33 7.22 8.32
N ILE A 109 -13.33 7.93 8.83
CA ILE A 109 -12.08 7.37 9.35
C ILE A 109 -11.98 7.68 10.84
N LEU A 110 -11.71 6.66 11.63
CA LEU A 110 -11.40 6.77 13.04
C LEU A 110 -9.89 6.85 13.22
N LEU A 111 -9.42 7.93 13.84
CA LEU A 111 -8.04 8.13 14.23
C LEU A 111 -7.96 8.24 15.73
N SER A 112 -7.14 7.39 16.36
CA SER A 112 -6.94 7.49 17.79
C SER A 112 -5.80 8.45 18.11
N TYR A 113 -5.89 9.15 19.23
CA TYR A 113 -4.83 10.01 19.72
C TYR A 113 -4.73 9.98 21.23
N TRP A 114 -3.58 10.41 21.76
CA TRP A 114 -3.41 10.61 23.20
C TRP A 114 -3.71 12.07 23.57
N ASP A 115 -4.65 12.28 24.51
CA ASP A 115 -4.95 13.60 25.06
C ASP A 115 -4.20 13.82 26.37
N TYR A 116 -3.01 14.40 26.29
CA TYR A 116 -2.21 14.76 27.46
C TYR A 116 -2.79 15.93 28.28
N GLY A 117 -3.80 16.64 27.75
CA GLY A 117 -4.33 17.86 28.32
C GLY A 117 -5.40 17.61 29.38
N GLU A 118 -6.60 17.18 28.96
CA GLU A 118 -7.76 17.16 29.86
C GLU A 118 -7.83 15.88 30.70
N SER A 119 -7.64 14.71 30.09
CA SER A 119 -7.98 13.42 30.69
C SER A 119 -6.81 12.43 30.76
N ASN A 120 -5.71 12.68 30.03
CA ASN A 120 -4.57 11.78 29.93
C ASN A 120 -4.98 10.36 29.55
N ASP A 121 -5.83 10.27 28.53
CA ASP A 121 -6.40 9.04 28.00
C ASP A 121 -6.36 9.01 26.47
N ARG A 122 -6.63 7.82 25.91
CA ARG A 122 -6.75 7.62 24.47
C ARG A 122 -8.15 8.04 24.03
N LYS A 123 -8.23 8.99 23.10
CA LYS A 123 -9.45 9.48 22.47
C LYS A 123 -9.49 9.11 20.99
N VAL A 124 -10.63 9.36 20.34
CA VAL A 124 -10.86 9.05 18.92
C VAL A 124 -11.38 10.29 18.21
N LEU A 125 -10.80 10.59 17.05
CA LEU A 125 -11.26 11.57 16.09
C LEU A 125 -12.01 10.84 14.97
N ILE A 126 -13.04 11.49 14.46
CA ILE A 126 -13.81 11.06 13.30
C ILE A 126 -13.51 12.05 12.18
N VAL A 127 -13.00 11.53 11.07
CA VAL A 127 -12.71 12.31 9.85
C VAL A 127 -13.66 11.87 8.75
N ASP A 128 -14.42 12.80 8.19
CA ASP A 128 -15.26 12.54 7.02
C ASP A 128 -14.40 12.39 5.76
N ILE A 129 -14.58 11.30 5.01
CA ILE A 129 -13.73 10.94 3.88
C ILE A 129 -13.84 11.94 2.71
N GLU A 130 -15.02 12.49 2.47
CA GLU A 130 -15.27 13.37 1.31
C GLU A 130 -14.86 14.81 1.57
N SER A 131 -15.12 15.31 2.78
CA SER A 131 -14.92 16.70 3.15
C SER A 131 -13.64 16.96 3.94
N GLY A 132 -13.02 15.92 4.50
CA GLY A 132 -11.87 16.05 5.41
C GLY A 132 -12.22 16.71 6.75
N ILE A 133 -13.52 16.90 7.05
CA ILE A 133 -13.93 17.56 8.29
C ILE A 133 -13.63 16.64 9.48
N ILE A 134 -12.86 17.18 10.44
CA ILE A 134 -12.48 16.52 11.68
C ILE A 134 -13.51 16.85 12.76
N SER A 135 -13.98 15.83 13.47
CA SER A 135 -14.87 15.96 14.62
C SER A 135 -14.41 15.06 15.77
N GLU A 136 -14.59 15.50 17.00
CA GLU A 136 -14.23 14.72 18.19
C GLU A 136 -15.30 13.68 18.51
N SER A 137 -14.90 12.42 18.71
CA SER A 137 -15.76 11.41 19.33
C SER A 137 -15.57 11.42 20.84
N MET A 138 -16.68 11.53 21.58
CA MET A 138 -16.65 11.54 23.05
C MET A 138 -16.53 10.14 23.68
N ASP A 139 -16.73 9.08 22.89
CA ASP A 139 -16.65 7.70 23.38
C ASP A 139 -15.63 6.89 22.56
N VAL A 140 -14.80 6.13 23.28
CA VAL A 140 -13.90 5.11 22.72
C VAL A 140 -14.79 3.98 22.18
N ALA A 141 -15.29 4.15 20.97
CA ALA A 141 -15.77 2.99 20.23
C ALA A 141 -14.60 1.99 20.18
N PRO A 142 -14.78 0.75 20.64
CA PRO A 142 -13.72 -0.24 20.53
C PRO A 142 -13.38 -0.34 19.05
N LEU A 143 -12.15 0.02 18.71
CA LEU A 143 -11.58 -0.18 17.39
C LEU A 143 -11.78 -1.67 17.07
N SER A 144 -12.71 -1.96 16.17
CA SER A 144 -13.06 -3.32 15.80
C SER A 144 -11.86 -3.91 15.11
N GLU A 145 -11.40 -5.10 15.53
CA GLU A 145 -10.49 -5.87 14.69
C GLU A 145 -11.15 -6.05 13.32
N ASN A 146 -10.53 -5.51 12.27
CA ASN A 146 -10.94 -5.81 10.91
C ASN A 146 -10.66 -7.29 10.69
N ASN A 147 -11.71 -8.11 10.76
CA ASN A 147 -11.59 -9.56 10.63
C ASN A 147 -11.10 -10.00 9.24
N ARG A 148 -10.93 -9.05 8.30
CA ARG A 148 -10.51 -9.23 6.90
C ARG A 148 -11.35 -10.27 6.17
N MET A 149 -12.59 -10.43 6.60
CA MET A 149 -13.55 -11.29 5.95
C MET A 149 -14.38 -10.48 4.96
N ASN A 150 -14.61 -11.04 3.78
CA ASN A 150 -15.60 -10.48 2.86
C ASN A 150 -17.03 -10.90 3.24
N VAL A 151 -17.99 -10.45 2.43
CA VAL A 151 -19.42 -10.79 2.54
C VAL A 151 -19.74 -12.29 2.45
N TYR A 152 -18.78 -13.11 1.99
CA TYR A 152 -18.92 -14.57 1.90
C TYR A 152 -18.31 -15.31 3.12
N GLY A 153 -17.69 -14.58 4.06
CA GLY A 153 -16.99 -15.14 5.21
C GLY A 153 -15.63 -15.75 4.86
N GLU A 154 -14.99 -15.27 3.80
CA GLU A 154 -13.65 -15.68 3.38
C GLU A 154 -12.61 -14.69 3.88
N LYS A 155 -11.52 -15.19 4.46
CA LYS A 155 -10.51 -14.37 5.12
C LYS A 155 -9.26 -14.22 4.25
N LEU A 156 -8.79 -12.99 4.06
CA LEU A 156 -7.48 -12.75 3.41
C LEU A 156 -6.34 -13.25 4.30
N ILE A 157 -5.35 -13.86 3.66
CA ILE A 157 -4.08 -14.19 4.31
C ILE A 157 -3.14 -13.01 4.14
N GLU A 158 -2.44 -12.64 5.21
CA GLU A 158 -1.52 -11.52 5.21
C GLU A 158 -0.38 -11.70 4.19
N PRO A 159 0.07 -10.62 3.54
CA PRO A 159 1.20 -10.68 2.63
C PRO A 159 2.45 -11.35 3.23
N TRP A 160 2.82 -11.00 4.46
CA TRP A 160 4.03 -11.53 5.10
C TRP A 160 3.92 -13.03 5.45
N GLU A 161 2.72 -13.56 5.62
CA GLU A 161 2.50 -14.99 5.87
C GLU A 161 2.68 -15.83 4.60
N THR A 162 2.56 -15.20 3.42
CA THR A 162 2.59 -15.87 2.12
C THR A 162 3.84 -15.54 1.31
N THR A 163 4.63 -14.56 1.75
CA THR A 163 5.90 -14.20 1.14
C THR A 163 6.99 -15.16 1.56
N ASP A 164 7.65 -15.79 0.59
CA ASP A 164 8.86 -16.58 0.82
C ASP A 164 10.06 -15.87 0.20
N PHE A 165 10.82 -15.17 1.05
CA PHE A 165 12.01 -14.41 0.68
C PHE A 165 13.08 -15.27 -0.01
N ASN A 166 13.16 -16.57 0.32
CA ASN A 166 14.16 -17.46 -0.27
C ASN A 166 13.75 -17.92 -1.66
N SER A 167 12.46 -18.19 -1.88
CA SER A 167 11.96 -18.58 -3.19
C SER A 167 11.59 -17.39 -4.08
N ARG A 168 11.64 -16.16 -3.55
CA ARG A 168 11.32 -14.91 -4.26
C ARG A 168 9.90 -14.92 -4.83
N LEU A 169 9.00 -15.59 -4.12
CA LEU A 169 7.60 -15.71 -4.49
C LEU A 169 6.78 -14.71 -3.69
N ILE A 170 5.98 -13.95 -4.42
CA ILE A 170 4.93 -13.10 -3.86
C ILE A 170 3.58 -13.64 -4.34
N GLY A 171 2.57 -13.56 -3.49
CA GLY A 171 1.22 -13.96 -3.89
C GLY A 171 0.12 -13.36 -3.03
N VAL A 172 -1.10 -13.54 -3.50
CA VAL A 172 -2.33 -13.11 -2.84
C VAL A 172 -3.19 -14.35 -2.65
N TYR A 173 -3.59 -14.60 -1.41
CA TYR A 173 -4.32 -15.80 -1.02
C TYR A 173 -5.46 -15.45 -0.07
N TYR A 174 -6.50 -16.26 -0.09
CA TYR A 174 -7.54 -16.22 0.94
C TYR A 174 -7.89 -17.64 1.39
N VAL A 175 -8.42 -17.74 2.60
CA VAL A 175 -8.96 -18.98 3.14
C VAL A 175 -10.47 -18.93 2.97
N ASN A 176 -11.00 -19.88 2.18
CA ASN A 176 -12.40 -20.26 2.33
C ASN A 176 -12.49 -21.22 3.52
N ARG A 177 -13.70 -21.54 4.00
CA ARG A 177 -13.91 -22.37 5.21
C ARG A 177 -13.05 -23.64 5.34
N ILE A 178 -12.51 -24.18 4.25
CA ILE A 178 -11.78 -25.46 4.20
C ILE A 178 -10.43 -25.32 3.49
N ASP A 179 -10.32 -24.50 2.45
CA ASP A 179 -9.18 -24.44 1.54
C ASP A 179 -8.54 -23.06 1.47
N THR A 180 -7.20 -23.06 1.31
CA THR A 180 -6.44 -21.88 0.88
C THR A 180 -6.51 -21.75 -0.63
N ILE A 181 -7.00 -20.62 -1.12
CA ILE A 181 -7.17 -20.34 -2.54
C ILE A 181 -6.17 -19.27 -2.98
N GLU A 182 -5.39 -19.59 -4.01
CA GLU A 182 -4.48 -18.65 -4.66
C GLU A 182 -5.23 -17.77 -5.67
N VAL A 183 -5.16 -16.45 -5.45
CA VAL A 183 -5.65 -15.43 -6.38
C VAL A 183 -4.54 -15.01 -7.35
N TYR A 184 -3.32 -14.86 -6.84
CA TYR A 184 -2.18 -14.42 -7.62
C TYR A 184 -0.88 -15.01 -7.08
N ASN A 185 0.06 -15.30 -7.97
CA ASN A 185 1.45 -15.55 -7.62
C ASN A 185 2.37 -14.98 -8.72
N SER A 186 3.57 -14.56 -8.33
CA SER A 186 4.65 -14.20 -9.26
C SER A 186 6.00 -14.32 -8.58
N ARG A 187 7.06 -14.32 -9.39
CA ARG A 187 8.41 -14.02 -8.89
C ARG A 187 8.62 -12.51 -8.82
N ALA A 188 9.33 -12.07 -7.79
CA ALA A 188 9.69 -10.67 -7.60
C ALA A 188 11.08 -10.53 -6.94
N PRO A 189 11.72 -9.35 -7.00
CA PRO A 189 12.87 -9.03 -6.17
C PRO A 189 12.59 -9.29 -4.67
N SER A 190 13.64 -9.57 -3.88
CA SER A 190 13.48 -9.86 -2.45
C SER A 190 13.00 -8.67 -1.62
N ASN A 191 13.12 -7.45 -2.14
CA ASN A 191 12.62 -6.22 -1.54
C ASN A 191 11.24 -5.81 -2.07
N TYR A 192 10.61 -6.63 -2.91
CA TYR A 192 9.25 -6.39 -3.40
C TYR A 192 8.24 -7.17 -2.56
N TYR A 193 7.25 -6.48 -2.02
CA TYR A 193 6.21 -7.07 -1.18
C TYR A 193 4.91 -6.26 -1.25
N PHE A 194 3.82 -6.84 -0.75
CA PHE A 194 2.56 -6.12 -0.55
C PHE A 194 2.48 -5.69 0.92
N GLU A 195 2.11 -4.44 1.17
CA GLU A 195 1.99 -3.87 2.51
C GLU A 195 0.74 -4.36 3.24
N SER A 196 -0.36 -4.48 2.49
CA SER A 196 -1.68 -4.81 3.04
C SER A 196 -2.62 -5.29 1.94
N LEU A 197 -3.69 -5.97 2.35
CA LEU A 197 -4.72 -6.51 1.45
C LEU A 197 -6.10 -6.20 2.00
N HIS A 198 -6.98 -5.68 1.16
CA HIS A 198 -8.38 -5.41 1.51
C HIS A 198 -9.33 -5.94 0.45
N TRP A 199 -10.47 -6.46 0.90
CA TRP A 199 -11.57 -6.85 0.01
C TRP A 199 -12.27 -5.62 -0.55
N SER A 200 -12.76 -5.72 -1.78
CA SER A 200 -13.82 -4.84 -2.26
C SER A 200 -15.14 -5.07 -1.51
N PRO A 201 -16.05 -4.10 -1.47
CA PRO A 201 -17.36 -4.25 -0.83
C PRO A 201 -18.18 -5.45 -1.35
N ASP A 202 -18.04 -5.80 -2.63
CA ASP A 202 -18.69 -6.96 -3.25
C ASP A 202 -18.02 -8.33 -2.93
N GLY A 203 -16.83 -8.31 -2.31
CA GLY A 203 -16.04 -9.49 -1.97
C GLY A 203 -15.43 -10.26 -3.15
N ASP A 204 -15.53 -9.73 -4.38
CA ASP A 204 -15.06 -10.40 -5.60
C ASP A 204 -13.71 -9.85 -6.11
N LYS A 205 -13.19 -8.79 -5.49
CA LYS A 205 -11.90 -8.17 -5.81
C LYS A 205 -11.09 -7.91 -4.55
N ILE A 206 -9.79 -7.78 -4.73
CA ILE A 206 -8.84 -7.49 -3.64
C ILE A 206 -7.99 -6.33 -4.10
N VAL A 207 -7.76 -5.36 -3.23
CA VAL A 207 -6.76 -4.31 -3.42
C VAL A 207 -5.54 -4.61 -2.56
N ALA A 208 -4.36 -4.36 -3.09
CA ALA A 208 -3.09 -4.37 -2.36
C ALA A 208 -2.35 -3.05 -2.55
N GLY A 209 -1.61 -2.62 -1.53
CA GLY A 209 -0.52 -1.66 -1.70
C GLY A 209 0.79 -2.41 -1.92
N ASP A 210 1.60 -2.03 -2.91
CA ASP A 210 2.94 -2.60 -3.11
C ASP A 210 4.05 -1.67 -2.67
N SER A 211 5.23 -2.25 -2.41
CA SER A 211 6.45 -1.54 -2.00
C SER A 211 7.02 -0.59 -3.07
N GLU A 212 6.40 -0.52 -4.25
CA GLU A 212 6.75 0.41 -5.33
C GLU A 212 5.74 1.57 -5.40
N ASN A 213 5.02 1.84 -4.31
CA ASN A 213 4.01 2.88 -4.16
C ASN A 213 2.87 2.80 -5.18
N ASN A 214 2.33 1.60 -5.39
CA ASN A 214 1.17 1.40 -6.27
C ASN A 214 0.03 0.71 -5.54
N LEU A 215 -1.19 0.97 -5.99
CA LEU A 215 -2.34 0.14 -5.65
C LEU A 215 -2.59 -0.88 -6.76
N ILE A 216 -2.71 -2.15 -6.38
CA ILE A 216 -2.93 -3.25 -7.32
C ILE A 216 -4.29 -3.89 -7.03
N ILE A 217 -5.15 -3.95 -8.04
CA ILE A 217 -6.46 -4.62 -7.98
C ILE A 217 -6.36 -6.02 -8.58
N PHE A 218 -6.77 -7.02 -7.80
CA PHE A 218 -6.85 -8.42 -8.20
C PHE A 218 -8.31 -8.86 -8.35
N SER A 219 -8.55 -9.76 -9.30
CA SER A 219 -9.83 -10.48 -9.40
C SER A 219 -9.74 -11.78 -8.63
N LYS A 220 -10.59 -11.97 -7.61
CA LYS A 220 -10.70 -13.23 -6.86
C LYS A 220 -10.88 -14.44 -7.79
N ARG A 221 -11.63 -14.27 -8.88
CA ARG A 221 -11.95 -15.31 -9.88
C ARG A 221 -11.05 -15.25 -11.13
N LYS A 222 -9.96 -14.49 -11.09
CA LYS A 222 -9.00 -14.32 -12.20
C LYS A 222 -9.69 -13.88 -13.51
N LEU A 223 -10.72 -13.05 -13.42
CA LEU A 223 -11.48 -12.56 -14.58
C LEU A 223 -10.70 -11.53 -15.41
N PHE A 224 -9.69 -10.91 -14.80
CA PHE A 224 -8.75 -10.01 -15.42
C PHE A 224 -7.37 -10.21 -14.80
N THR A 225 -6.35 -9.88 -15.59
CA THR A 225 -4.95 -9.65 -15.19
C THR A 225 -4.87 -8.51 -14.19
N PRO A 226 -4.10 -8.62 -13.09
CA PRO A 226 -4.09 -7.61 -12.05
C PRO A 226 -3.77 -6.21 -12.60
N VAL A 227 -4.45 -5.21 -12.04
CA VAL A 227 -4.45 -3.85 -12.56
C VAL A 227 -3.73 -2.93 -11.57
N LYS A 228 -2.71 -2.24 -12.05
CA LYS A 228 -1.94 -1.24 -11.32
C LYS A 228 -2.55 0.15 -11.49
N ILE A 229 -2.77 0.82 -10.37
CA ILE A 229 -3.06 2.25 -10.25
C ILE A 229 -1.76 2.89 -9.71
N PRO A 230 -0.99 3.58 -10.57
CA PRO A 230 0.20 4.27 -10.12
C PRO A 230 -0.20 5.46 -9.26
N LEU A 231 0.47 5.61 -8.12
CA LEU A 231 0.24 6.76 -7.26
C LEU A 231 1.13 7.94 -7.70
N ASN A 232 0.54 9.12 -7.84
CA ASN A 232 1.17 10.31 -8.37
C ASN A 232 0.97 11.50 -7.43
N TYR A 233 1.78 11.53 -6.38
CA TYR A 233 1.90 12.66 -5.48
C TYR A 233 2.56 13.85 -6.19
N GLU A 234 2.11 15.07 -5.91
CA GLU A 234 2.87 16.29 -6.25
C GLU A 234 4.13 16.30 -5.38
N LYS A 235 5.19 15.64 -5.85
CA LYS A 235 6.47 15.58 -5.15
C LYS A 235 7.07 16.97 -5.05
N LEU A 236 7.37 17.41 -3.82
CA LEU A 236 8.45 18.36 -3.62
C LEU A 236 9.78 17.61 -3.88
N ASP A 237 10.72 18.24 -4.60
CA ASP A 237 11.91 17.59 -5.15
C ASP A 237 12.80 16.84 -4.12
N ASP A 238 12.63 17.14 -2.82
CA ASP A 238 13.44 16.58 -1.71
C ASP A 238 12.65 15.61 -0.79
N GLU A 239 11.46 15.17 -1.19
CA GLU A 239 10.60 14.29 -0.38
C GLU A 239 10.59 12.85 -0.88
N ARG A 240 10.84 11.92 0.05
CA ARG A 240 10.59 10.49 -0.16
C ARG A 240 9.17 10.18 0.25
N VAL A 241 8.46 9.43 -0.59
CA VAL A 241 7.09 9.00 -0.32
C VAL A 241 7.09 7.50 -0.14
N GLU A 242 6.42 7.03 0.90
CA GLU A 242 6.24 5.62 1.22
C GLU A 242 4.76 5.32 1.44
N LEU A 243 4.22 4.36 0.68
CA LEU A 243 2.90 3.80 0.93
C LEU A 243 2.99 2.88 2.15
N ILE A 244 2.36 3.26 3.26
CA ILE A 244 2.42 2.48 4.50
C ILE A 244 1.41 1.34 4.48
N ASN A 245 0.15 1.64 4.13
CA ASN A 245 -0.88 0.61 3.96
C ASN A 245 -2.07 1.12 3.15
N VAL A 246 -2.94 0.17 2.78
CA VAL A 246 -4.29 0.40 2.29
C VAL A 246 -5.21 0.27 3.49
N LEU A 247 -6.02 1.28 3.78
CA LEU A 247 -6.99 1.26 4.87
C LEU A 247 -8.26 0.51 4.47
N GLY A 248 -8.63 0.57 3.19
CA GLY A 248 -9.71 -0.26 2.65
C GLY A 248 -10.29 0.20 1.33
N TRP A 249 -11.41 -0.42 0.97
CA TRP A 249 -12.18 -0.15 -0.24
C TRP A 249 -13.65 0.03 0.15
N THR A 250 -14.20 1.23 -0.06
CA THR A 250 -15.59 1.59 0.25
C THR A 250 -16.40 1.89 -1.00
N ASN A 251 -17.72 2.05 -0.88
CA ASN A 251 -18.61 2.37 -2.00
C ASN A 251 -18.66 3.87 -2.34
#